data_AF-A0AAN9AAS8-F1
#
_entry.id   AF-A0AAN9AAS8-F1
#
_cell.length_a   1.000
_cell.length_b   1.000
_cell.length_c   1.000
_cell.angle_alpha   90.00
_cell.angle_beta   90.00
_cell.angle_gamma   90.00
#
_symmetry.space_group_name_H-M   'P 1'
#
loop_
_entity.id
_entity.type
_entity.pdbx_description
1 polymer ?
#
loop_
_entity_poly.entity_id
_entity_poly.type
_entity_poly.pdbx_seq_one_letter_code
_entity_poly.pdbx_strand_id
1 'polypeptide(L)'
;VVEEQLLDEDDEDVYVLSKVADITHALFAAYGQHFFPFFDALLPHFVKLLDSNRPWPDHQWGLCIFDDVIEFGGPACDKYTEHFLQPLLGFVTDKQGEVRQAAAYGCGVLGQFGGPGFATVCAQAIPLLVQVIQNPESRNEVNLNPTENAIAAVTKILKYNSSAINRDEVIPVWLSWLPVWEDTDEAPHVYGYLCDLIDSNHPLVLGPNNSNLPQLMAILAEAFKREAVEKEAEVTKRMLNIVQQLQANPEMFEACVSQLSQEQQLALHSYLTT
;
A
#
# COMPACT_ATOMS: atom_id res chain seq x y z
N VAL A 1 16.43 -24.35 -27.59
CA VAL A 1 16.48 -25.76 -27.12
C VAL A 1 17.04 -25.89 -25.71
N VAL A 2 18.36 -25.90 -25.43
CA VAL A 2 18.83 -26.08 -24.03
C VAL A 2 18.55 -24.84 -23.16
N GLU A 3 18.85 -23.65 -23.66
CA GLU A 3 18.54 -22.39 -22.95
C GLU A 3 17.04 -22.18 -22.77
N GLU A 4 16.26 -22.55 -23.78
CA GLU A 4 14.79 -22.51 -23.75
C GLU A 4 14.21 -23.52 -22.75
N GLN A 5 14.75 -24.73 -22.69
CA GLN A 5 14.36 -25.73 -21.70
C GLN A 5 14.70 -25.29 -20.27
N LEU A 6 15.85 -24.63 -20.07
CA LEU A 6 16.22 -24.10 -18.76
C LEU A 6 15.32 -22.94 -18.34
N LEU A 7 14.93 -22.08 -19.27
CA LEU A 7 13.95 -21.01 -19.00
C LEU A 7 12.57 -21.59 -18.66
N ASP A 8 12.12 -22.61 -19.39
CA ASP A 8 10.85 -23.30 -19.11
C ASP A 8 10.86 -23.98 -17.73
N GLU A 9 11.98 -24.61 -17.35
CA GLU A 9 12.18 -25.22 -16.03
C GLU A 9 12.19 -24.16 -14.91
N ASP A 10 12.89 -23.02 -15.11
CA ASP A 10 12.91 -21.91 -14.15
C ASP A 10 11.50 -21.30 -13.95
N ASP A 11 10.73 -21.14 -15.03
CA ASP A 11 9.35 -20.64 -14.97
C ASP A 11 8.41 -21.63 -14.24
N GLU A 12 8.60 -22.94 -14.42
CA GLU A 12 7.84 -23.97 -13.70
C GLU A 12 8.15 -23.95 -12.19
N ASP A 13 9.43 -23.83 -11.81
CA ASP A 13 9.84 -23.74 -10.40
C ASP A 13 9.28 -22.49 -9.71
N VAL A 14 9.31 -21.33 -10.38
CA VAL A 14 8.70 -20.09 -9.86
C VAL A 14 7.18 -20.23 -9.71
N TYR A 15 6.53 -20.87 -10.68
CA TYR A 15 5.10 -21.15 -10.58
C TYR A 15 4.77 -22.06 -9.40
N VAL A 16 5.54 -23.13 -9.17
CA VAL A 16 5.37 -24.00 -8.01
C VAL A 16 5.57 -23.23 -6.70
N LEU A 17 6.59 -22.35 -6.63
CA LEU A 17 6.84 -21.50 -5.47
C LEU A 17 5.64 -20.59 -5.16
N SER A 18 5.00 -20.01 -6.18
CA SER A 18 3.77 -19.23 -6.00
C SER A 18 2.64 -20.06 -5.37
N LYS A 19 2.50 -21.34 -5.73
CA LYS A 19 1.49 -22.23 -5.13
C LYS A 19 1.84 -22.63 -3.70
N VAL A 20 3.12 -22.73 -3.37
CA VAL A 20 3.58 -22.90 -1.97
C VAL A 20 3.21 -21.65 -1.15
N ALA A 21 3.39 -20.46 -1.71
CA ALA A 21 2.96 -19.21 -1.08
C ALA A 21 1.44 -19.19 -0.89
N ASP A 22 0.63 -19.53 -1.91
CA ASP A 22 -0.84 -19.59 -1.80
C ASP A 22 -1.32 -20.52 -0.66
N ILE A 23 -0.73 -21.71 -0.54
CA ILE A 23 -1.08 -22.66 0.54
C ILE A 23 -0.66 -22.10 1.90
N THR A 24 0.52 -21.48 1.98
CA THR A 24 1.03 -20.89 3.21
C THR A 24 0.17 -19.71 3.66
N HIS A 25 -0.20 -18.83 2.74
CA HIS A 25 -1.15 -17.74 2.94
C HIS A 25 -2.47 -18.26 3.50
N ALA A 26 -3.07 -19.28 2.87
CA ALA A 26 -4.34 -19.85 3.33
C ALA A 26 -4.24 -20.42 4.77
N LEU A 27 -3.09 -21.00 5.14
CA LEU A 27 -2.84 -21.49 6.49
C LEU A 27 -2.69 -20.34 7.50
N PHE A 28 -1.97 -19.27 7.15
CA PHE A 28 -1.88 -18.08 7.99
C PHE A 28 -3.22 -17.37 8.13
N ALA A 29 -3.97 -17.17 7.05
CA ALA A 29 -5.29 -16.57 7.08
C ALA A 29 -6.27 -17.36 7.97
N ALA A 30 -6.19 -18.69 7.96
CA ALA A 30 -7.08 -19.54 8.75
C ALA A 30 -6.68 -19.66 10.24
N TYR A 31 -5.37 -19.72 10.54
CA TYR A 31 -4.88 -20.07 11.87
C TYR A 31 -4.08 -18.96 12.57
N GLY A 32 -3.68 -17.91 11.85
CA GLY A 32 -2.84 -16.81 12.35
C GLY A 32 -1.59 -17.32 13.05
N GLN A 33 -1.28 -16.74 14.21
CA GLN A 33 -0.16 -17.16 15.06
C GLN A 33 -0.21 -18.64 15.50
N HIS A 34 -1.37 -19.31 15.46
CA HIS A 34 -1.45 -20.74 15.81
C HIS A 34 -0.78 -21.65 14.77
N PHE A 35 -0.48 -21.15 13.56
CA PHE A 35 0.29 -21.88 12.56
C PHE A 35 1.80 -21.88 12.85
N PHE A 36 2.29 -20.96 13.69
CA PHE A 36 3.73 -20.76 13.93
C PHE A 36 4.52 -22.03 14.28
N PRO A 37 4.04 -22.95 15.14
CA PRO A 37 4.78 -24.18 15.45
C PRO A 37 5.02 -25.08 14.22
N PHE A 38 4.15 -25.02 13.22
CA PHE A 38 4.31 -25.76 11.97
C PHE A 38 5.19 -24.97 10.99
N PHE A 39 5.00 -23.65 10.93
CA PHE A 39 5.84 -22.75 10.13
C PHE A 39 7.32 -22.82 10.54
N ASP A 40 7.63 -23.01 11.83
CA ASP A 40 9.01 -23.18 12.33
C ASP A 40 9.77 -24.31 11.62
N ALA A 41 9.08 -25.38 11.22
CA ALA A 41 9.70 -26.48 10.49
C ALA A 41 10.05 -26.12 9.03
N LEU A 42 9.35 -25.14 8.44
CA LEU A 42 9.53 -24.66 7.07
C LEU A 42 10.45 -23.42 7.01
N LEU A 43 10.57 -22.69 8.13
CA LEU A 43 11.26 -21.42 8.24
C LEU A 43 12.65 -21.41 7.57
N PRO A 44 13.55 -22.40 7.76
CA PRO A 44 14.87 -22.36 7.11
C PRO A 44 14.82 -22.30 5.59
N HIS A 45 13.76 -22.84 4.96
CA HIS A 45 13.58 -22.81 3.52
C HIS A 45 13.17 -21.42 3.04
N PHE A 46 12.25 -20.76 3.74
CA PHE A 46 11.78 -19.42 3.40
C PHE A 46 12.83 -18.35 3.69
N VAL A 47 13.59 -18.47 4.79
CA VAL A 47 14.74 -17.59 5.05
C VAL A 47 15.75 -17.65 3.90
N LYS A 48 16.00 -18.84 3.36
CA LYS A 48 16.94 -19.04 2.25
C LYS A 48 16.48 -18.39 0.95
N LEU A 49 15.19 -18.06 0.80
CA LEU A 49 14.70 -17.30 -0.36
C LEU A 49 15.15 -15.84 -0.30
N LEU A 50 15.38 -15.30 0.90
CA LEU A 50 15.80 -13.91 1.14
C LEU A 50 17.33 -13.70 1.05
N ASP A 51 18.11 -14.77 0.82
CA ASP A 51 19.56 -14.65 0.68
C ASP A 51 19.92 -13.76 -0.52
N SER A 52 20.89 -12.87 -0.37
CA SER A 52 21.23 -11.85 -1.38
C SER A 52 21.73 -12.41 -2.74
N ASN A 53 22.09 -13.69 -2.79
CA ASN A 53 22.54 -14.37 -4.00
C ASN A 53 21.42 -15.11 -4.74
N ARG A 54 20.18 -15.06 -4.25
CA ARG A 54 19.01 -15.65 -4.89
C ARG A 54 18.48 -14.80 -6.05
N PRO A 55 17.77 -15.42 -7.02
CA PRO A 55 17.10 -14.68 -8.06
C PRO A 55 15.94 -13.86 -7.47
N TRP A 56 15.52 -12.83 -8.19
CA TRP A 56 14.49 -11.92 -7.69
C TRP A 56 13.11 -12.57 -7.40
N PRO A 57 12.64 -13.63 -8.09
CA PRO A 57 11.38 -14.26 -7.73
C PRO A 57 11.44 -14.93 -6.35
N ASP A 58 12.61 -15.47 -5.95
CA ASP A 58 12.81 -15.98 -4.59
C ASP A 58 12.65 -14.84 -3.58
N HIS A 59 13.26 -13.67 -3.83
CA HIS A 59 13.11 -12.51 -2.94
C HIS A 59 11.66 -12.07 -2.83
N GLN A 60 10.94 -11.97 -3.94
CA GLN A 60 9.53 -11.61 -3.98
C GLN A 60 8.70 -12.58 -3.15
N TRP A 61 8.73 -13.88 -3.45
CA TRP A 61 7.91 -14.87 -2.76
C TRP A 61 8.33 -15.09 -1.31
N GLY A 62 9.62 -14.98 -1.01
CA GLY A 62 10.13 -14.97 0.34
C GLY A 62 9.53 -13.83 1.16
N LEU A 63 9.49 -12.62 0.60
CA LEU A 63 8.86 -11.45 1.23
C LEU A 63 7.36 -11.68 1.43
N CYS A 64 6.62 -12.10 0.39
CA CYS A 64 5.17 -12.36 0.50
C CYS A 64 4.83 -13.32 1.65
N ILE A 65 5.65 -14.35 1.88
CA ILE A 65 5.44 -15.29 2.98
C ILE A 65 5.67 -14.64 4.35
N PHE A 66 6.65 -13.75 4.47
CA PHE A 66 6.85 -13.01 5.72
C PHE A 66 5.84 -11.87 5.89
N ASP A 67 5.26 -11.34 4.80
CA ASP A 67 4.15 -10.42 4.86
C ASP A 67 2.93 -11.09 5.53
N ASP A 68 2.63 -12.35 5.17
CA ASP A 68 1.58 -13.14 5.82
C ASP A 68 1.88 -13.41 7.31
N VAL A 69 3.15 -13.66 7.66
CA VAL A 69 3.57 -13.79 9.07
C VAL A 69 3.26 -12.53 9.85
N ILE A 70 3.46 -11.35 9.25
CA ILE A 70 3.21 -10.06 9.88
C ILE A 70 1.69 -9.79 9.97
N GLU A 71 0.98 -9.93 8.84
CA GLU A 71 -0.42 -9.60 8.72
C GLU A 71 -1.31 -10.48 9.61
N PHE A 72 -1.13 -11.80 9.54
CA PHE A 72 -1.97 -12.75 10.28
C PHE A 72 -1.38 -13.15 11.64
N GLY A 73 -0.08 -12.94 11.86
CA GLY A 73 0.57 -13.12 13.16
C GLY A 73 0.44 -11.91 14.08
N GLY A 74 0.21 -10.72 13.52
CA GLY A 74 0.15 -9.47 14.28
C GLY A 74 1.40 -9.27 15.15
N PRO A 75 1.27 -8.84 16.42
CA PRO A 75 2.42 -8.62 17.29
C PRO A 75 3.29 -9.86 17.56
N ALA A 76 2.77 -11.07 17.34
CA ALA A 76 3.55 -12.29 17.52
C ALA A 76 4.63 -12.46 16.44
N CYS A 77 4.57 -11.73 15.32
CA CYS A 77 5.59 -11.73 14.29
C CYS A 77 6.99 -11.32 14.82
N ASP A 78 7.06 -10.66 15.98
CA ASP A 78 8.29 -10.35 16.72
C ASP A 78 9.21 -11.57 16.89
N LYS A 79 8.63 -12.77 16.99
CA LYS A 79 9.38 -14.04 17.04
C LYS A 79 10.36 -14.21 15.87
N TYR A 80 10.05 -13.67 14.69
CA TYR A 80 10.78 -13.93 13.45
C TYR A 80 11.57 -12.71 12.93
N THR A 81 11.67 -11.62 13.69
CA THR A 81 12.27 -10.36 13.20
C THR A 81 13.72 -10.50 12.78
N GLU A 82 14.48 -11.41 13.40
CA GLU A 82 15.87 -11.67 13.00
C GLU A 82 16.00 -12.22 11.57
N HIS A 83 14.91 -12.74 11.00
CA HIS A 83 14.89 -13.34 9.67
C HIS A 83 14.42 -12.38 8.58
N PHE A 84 13.38 -11.58 8.85
CA PHE A 84 12.73 -10.78 7.80
C PHE A 84 13.04 -9.29 7.89
N LEU A 85 13.38 -8.74 9.06
CA LEU A 85 13.38 -7.28 9.24
C LEU A 85 14.42 -6.57 8.35
N GLN A 86 15.65 -7.10 8.33
CA GLN A 86 16.71 -6.52 7.51
C GLN A 86 16.43 -6.72 6.01
N PRO A 87 16.06 -7.93 5.53
CA PRO A 87 15.62 -8.12 4.14
C PRO A 87 14.44 -7.20 3.75
N LEU A 88 13.41 -7.11 4.58
CA LEU A 88 12.22 -6.30 4.33
C LEU A 88 12.59 -4.85 4.04
N LEU A 89 13.36 -4.20 4.93
CA LEU A 89 13.82 -2.83 4.71
C LEU A 89 14.79 -2.73 3.53
N GLY A 90 15.70 -3.69 3.36
CA GLY A 90 16.69 -3.68 2.28
C GLY A 90 16.07 -3.78 0.88
N PHE A 91 15.00 -4.55 0.74
CA PHE A 91 14.34 -4.81 -0.54
C PHE A 91 13.33 -3.73 -0.97
N VAL A 92 12.98 -2.77 -0.10
CA VAL A 92 12.13 -1.62 -0.47
C VAL A 92 12.69 -0.87 -1.69
N THR A 93 14.00 -0.80 -1.81
CA THR A 93 14.68 -0.11 -2.92
C THR A 93 15.30 -1.06 -3.95
N ASP A 94 14.78 -2.29 -4.06
CA ASP A 94 15.27 -3.26 -5.04
C ASP A 94 15.11 -2.76 -6.48
N LYS A 95 15.91 -3.30 -7.41
CA LYS A 95 15.82 -2.97 -8.84
C LYS A 95 14.54 -3.53 -9.48
N GLN A 96 14.02 -4.65 -9.00
CA GLN A 96 12.81 -5.30 -9.52
C GLN A 96 11.57 -4.73 -8.87
N GLY A 97 10.56 -4.40 -9.70
CA GLY A 97 9.32 -3.79 -9.23
C GLY A 97 8.56 -4.69 -8.28
N GLU A 98 8.47 -5.97 -8.59
CA GLU A 98 7.77 -6.99 -7.83
C GLU A 98 8.36 -7.20 -6.44
N VAL A 99 9.69 -7.13 -6.32
CA VAL A 99 10.39 -7.21 -5.03
C VAL A 99 10.13 -5.95 -4.20
N ARG A 100 10.16 -4.76 -4.83
CA ARG A 100 9.79 -3.51 -4.15
C ARG A 100 8.35 -3.52 -3.67
N GLN A 101 7.43 -4.06 -4.48
CA GLN A 101 6.02 -4.16 -4.14
C GLN A 101 5.82 -5.01 -2.88
N ALA A 102 6.37 -6.23 -2.86
CA ALA A 102 6.31 -7.12 -1.69
C ALA A 102 6.92 -6.45 -0.45
N ALA A 103 8.13 -5.87 -0.57
CA ALA A 103 8.77 -5.18 0.54
C ALA A 103 7.97 -3.97 1.07
N ALA A 104 7.36 -3.19 0.17
CA ALA A 104 6.51 -2.07 0.54
C ALA A 104 5.23 -2.55 1.25
N TYR A 105 4.56 -3.58 0.72
CA TYR A 105 3.41 -4.21 1.34
C TYR A 105 3.74 -4.65 2.77
N GLY A 106 4.83 -5.41 2.94
CA GLY A 106 5.35 -5.85 4.24
C GLY A 106 5.57 -4.71 5.24
N CYS A 107 6.14 -3.58 4.80
CA CYS A 107 6.29 -2.39 5.65
C CYS A 107 4.93 -1.81 6.08
N GLY A 108 3.96 -1.81 5.16
CA GLY A 108 2.59 -1.36 5.42
C GLY A 108 1.87 -2.24 6.44
N VAL A 109 1.87 -3.56 6.24
CA VAL A 109 1.25 -4.51 7.17
C VAL A 109 1.98 -4.56 8.52
N LEU A 110 3.29 -4.31 8.57
CA LEU A 110 4.02 -4.15 9.84
C LEU A 110 3.52 -2.94 10.62
N GLY A 111 3.28 -1.82 9.93
CA GLY A 111 2.65 -0.64 10.53
C GLY A 111 1.23 -0.91 11.01
N GLN A 112 0.44 -1.68 10.25
CA GLN A 112 -0.97 -1.91 10.56
C GLN A 112 -1.21 -2.99 11.63
N PHE A 113 -0.46 -4.10 11.57
CA PHE A 113 -0.74 -5.31 12.36
C PHE A 113 0.39 -5.69 13.33
N GLY A 114 1.63 -5.29 13.08
CA GLY A 114 2.79 -5.63 13.92
C GLY A 114 2.72 -5.05 15.34
N GLY A 115 1.96 -3.97 15.54
CA GLY A 115 1.76 -3.34 16.84
C GLY A 115 2.82 -2.32 17.23
N PRO A 116 2.65 -1.66 18.39
CA PRO A 116 3.40 -0.44 18.74
C PRO A 116 4.91 -0.65 18.93
N GLY A 117 5.36 -1.89 19.18
CA GLY A 117 6.78 -2.21 19.31
C GLY A 117 7.58 -1.93 18.03
N PHE A 118 6.94 -1.93 16.87
CA PHE A 118 7.57 -1.68 15.58
C PHE A 118 7.63 -0.21 15.17
N ALA A 119 7.20 0.74 16.00
CA ALA A 119 7.15 2.16 15.65
C ALA A 119 8.49 2.69 15.11
N THR A 120 9.62 2.33 15.73
CA THR A 120 10.95 2.73 15.28
C THR A 120 11.32 2.14 13.92
N VAL A 121 10.91 0.88 13.65
CA VAL A 121 11.13 0.25 12.34
C VAL A 121 10.27 0.93 11.28
N CYS A 122 9.00 1.21 11.57
CA CYS A 122 8.14 1.95 10.67
C CYS A 122 8.73 3.33 10.34
N ALA A 123 9.31 4.02 11.32
CA ALA A 123 10.01 5.29 11.09
C ALA A 123 11.24 5.14 10.18
N GLN A 124 11.98 4.03 10.28
CA GLN A 124 13.11 3.72 9.39
C GLN A 124 12.65 3.38 7.96
N ALA A 125 11.47 2.78 7.79
CA ALA A 125 10.92 2.45 6.48
C ALA A 125 10.50 3.68 5.67
N ILE A 126 9.98 4.73 6.32
CA ILE A 126 9.50 5.96 5.65
C ILE A 126 10.48 6.53 4.62
N PRO A 127 11.76 6.85 4.95
CA PRO A 127 12.68 7.41 3.96
C PRO A 127 12.95 6.47 2.77
N LEU A 128 12.91 5.16 2.98
CA LEU A 128 13.10 4.17 1.91
C LEU A 128 11.89 4.13 0.99
N LEU A 129 10.67 4.12 1.56
CA LEU A 129 9.42 4.19 0.79
C LEU A 129 9.36 5.50 -0.01
N VAL A 130 9.73 6.63 0.60
CA VAL A 130 9.80 7.93 -0.08
C VAL A 130 10.76 7.91 -1.27
N GLN A 131 11.89 7.20 -1.18
CA GLN A 131 12.82 7.06 -2.30
C GLN A 131 12.18 6.34 -3.51
N VAL A 132 11.36 5.31 -3.27
CA VAL A 132 10.60 4.64 -4.33
C VAL A 132 9.59 5.60 -4.95
N ILE A 133 8.82 6.29 -4.10
CA ILE A 133 7.74 7.18 -4.53
C ILE A 133 8.25 8.39 -5.32
N GLN A 134 9.41 8.94 -4.92
CA GLN A 134 10.00 10.10 -5.57
C GLN A 134 10.93 9.75 -6.73
N ASN A 135 11.06 8.47 -7.08
CA ASN A 135 11.80 8.09 -8.27
C ASN A 135 11.16 8.76 -9.52
N PRO A 136 11.94 9.38 -10.43
CA PRO A 136 11.40 10.02 -11.63
C PRO A 136 10.56 9.09 -12.53
N GLU A 137 10.82 7.78 -12.46
CA GLU A 137 10.13 6.76 -13.24
C GLU A 137 9.03 6.03 -12.44
N SER A 138 8.73 6.49 -11.21
CA SER A 138 7.79 5.85 -10.28
C SER A 138 6.37 5.69 -10.84
N ARG A 139 5.95 6.58 -11.75
CA ARG A 139 4.60 6.59 -12.35
C ARG A 139 4.55 6.05 -13.77
N ASN A 140 5.60 5.39 -14.26
CA ASN A 140 5.49 4.62 -15.51
C ASN A 140 4.72 3.31 -15.27
N GLU A 141 4.27 2.67 -16.35
CA GLU A 141 3.44 1.45 -16.29
C GLU A 141 4.06 0.33 -15.44
N VAL A 142 5.38 0.12 -15.54
CA VAL A 142 6.08 -0.97 -14.84
C VAL A 142 6.27 -0.67 -13.34
N ASN A 143 6.42 0.60 -12.96
CA ASN A 143 6.70 1.00 -11.59
C ASN A 143 5.47 1.52 -10.84
N LEU A 144 4.33 1.67 -11.50
CA LEU A 144 3.15 2.28 -10.92
C LEU A 144 2.64 1.46 -9.72
N ASN A 145 2.45 0.15 -9.90
CA ASN A 145 1.97 -0.72 -8.82
C ASN A 145 2.89 -0.75 -7.57
N PRO A 146 4.21 -0.98 -7.67
CA PRO A 146 5.09 -0.90 -6.50
C PRO A 146 5.15 0.49 -5.86
N THR A 147 4.99 1.55 -6.66
CA THR A 147 4.93 2.92 -6.14
C THR A 147 3.67 3.16 -5.32
N GLU A 148 2.52 2.70 -5.80
CA GLU A 148 1.26 2.84 -5.08
C GLU A 148 1.22 1.99 -3.82
N ASN A 149 1.79 0.78 -3.85
CA ASN A 149 2.04 -0.02 -2.65
C ASN A 149 2.92 0.74 -1.63
N ALA A 150 3.96 1.45 -2.08
CA ALA A 150 4.77 2.29 -1.18
C ALA A 150 3.98 3.47 -0.59
N ILE A 151 3.10 4.11 -1.37
CA ILE A 151 2.19 5.16 -0.87
C ILE A 151 1.23 4.59 0.17
N ALA A 152 0.68 3.40 -0.09
CA ALA A 152 -0.22 2.71 0.83
C ALA A 152 0.51 2.27 2.11
N ALA A 153 1.76 1.81 2.02
CA ALA A 153 2.59 1.50 3.18
C ALA A 153 2.81 2.72 4.08
N VAL A 154 3.16 3.88 3.51
CA VAL A 154 3.25 5.14 4.27
C VAL A 154 1.89 5.50 4.90
N THR A 155 0.79 5.29 4.18
CA THR A 155 -0.58 5.51 4.69
C THR A 155 -0.85 4.65 5.92
N LYS A 156 -0.58 3.34 5.84
CA LYS A 156 -0.80 2.38 6.94
C LYS A 156 0.06 2.75 8.15
N ILE A 157 1.34 3.11 7.95
CA ILE A 157 2.23 3.58 9.02
C ILE A 157 1.68 4.87 9.67
N LEU A 158 1.28 5.87 8.89
CA LEU A 158 0.72 7.13 9.39
C LEU A 158 -0.52 6.90 10.26
N LYS A 159 -1.40 6.00 9.80
CA LYS A 159 -2.67 5.71 10.44
C LYS A 159 -2.52 4.87 11.71
N TYR A 160 -1.68 3.84 11.69
CA TYR A 160 -1.68 2.80 12.72
C TYR A 160 -0.44 2.81 13.63
N ASN A 161 0.72 3.29 13.15
CA ASN A 161 1.97 3.20 13.90
C ASN A 161 2.91 4.39 13.70
N SER A 162 2.37 5.59 13.98
CA SER A 162 3.06 6.86 13.73
C SER A 162 3.71 7.49 14.97
N SER A 163 3.85 6.76 16.07
CA SER A 163 4.37 7.30 17.34
C SER A 163 5.86 7.72 17.29
N ALA A 164 6.61 7.18 16.33
CA ALA A 164 8.03 7.48 16.13
C ALA A 164 8.31 8.35 14.89
N ILE A 165 7.27 8.94 14.25
CA ILE A 165 7.42 9.81 13.08
C ILE A 165 6.82 11.20 13.34
N ASN A 166 7.38 12.22 12.70
CA ASN A 166 6.77 13.55 12.67
C ASN A 166 5.65 13.61 11.63
N ARG A 167 4.40 13.36 12.05
CA ARG A 167 3.23 13.34 11.17
C ARG A 167 3.03 14.66 10.42
N ASP A 168 3.37 15.78 11.04
CA ASP A 168 3.17 17.11 10.46
C ASP A 168 4.09 17.37 9.26
N GLU A 169 5.25 16.70 9.21
CA GLU A 169 6.16 16.75 8.05
C GLU A 169 5.74 15.77 6.95
N VAL A 170 5.20 14.61 7.32
CA VAL A 170 4.91 13.54 6.35
C VAL A 170 3.56 13.76 5.66
N ILE A 171 2.52 14.20 6.37
CA ILE A 171 1.15 14.33 5.81
C ILE A 171 1.09 15.23 4.57
N PRO A 172 1.69 16.44 4.53
CA PRO A 172 1.64 17.29 3.35
C PRO A 172 2.30 16.65 2.12
N VAL A 173 3.41 15.94 2.34
CA VAL A 173 4.13 15.25 1.26
C VAL A 173 3.34 14.04 0.79
N TRP A 174 2.77 13.26 1.72
CA TRP A 174 1.88 12.15 1.40
C TRP A 174 0.69 12.57 0.54
N LEU A 175 0.05 13.70 0.87
CA LEU A 175 -1.08 14.22 0.09
C LEU A 175 -0.68 14.55 -1.36
N SER A 176 0.57 14.99 -1.58
CA SER A 176 1.09 15.28 -2.92
C SER A 176 1.27 14.05 -3.82
N TRP A 177 1.25 12.85 -3.24
CA TRP A 177 1.35 11.59 -3.98
C TRP A 177 -0.01 11.03 -4.41
N LEU A 178 -1.11 11.66 -4.04
CA LEU A 178 -2.44 11.21 -4.48
C LEU A 178 -2.80 11.83 -5.85
N PRO A 179 -3.58 11.15 -6.69
CA PRO A 179 -4.33 9.90 -6.43
C PRO A 179 -3.53 8.60 -6.65
N VAL A 180 -4.14 7.49 -6.23
CA VAL A 180 -3.73 6.09 -6.49
C VAL A 180 -4.88 5.32 -7.14
N TRP A 181 -4.60 4.37 -8.04
CA TRP A 181 -5.64 3.64 -8.77
C TRP A 181 -5.26 2.26 -9.34
N GLU A 182 -3.98 1.90 -9.34
CA GLU A 182 -3.48 0.67 -9.95
C GLU A 182 -3.73 -0.55 -9.05
N ASP A 183 -3.56 -0.38 -7.73
CA ASP A 183 -3.81 -1.43 -6.74
C ASP A 183 -5.13 -1.17 -6.01
N THR A 184 -6.17 -1.90 -6.40
CA THR A 184 -7.52 -1.76 -5.85
C THR A 184 -7.67 -2.36 -4.46
N ASP A 185 -6.74 -3.21 -4.01
CA ASP A 185 -6.72 -3.73 -2.65
C ASP A 185 -6.11 -2.71 -1.68
N GLU A 186 -5.14 -1.92 -2.16
CA GLU A 186 -4.48 -0.88 -1.37
C GLU A 186 -5.19 0.48 -1.39
N ALA A 187 -5.84 0.84 -2.50
CA ALA A 187 -6.54 2.11 -2.65
C ALA A 187 -7.54 2.42 -1.51
N PRO A 188 -8.37 1.45 -1.02
CA PRO A 188 -9.24 1.66 0.13
C PRO A 188 -8.52 2.12 1.41
N HIS A 189 -7.29 1.66 1.66
CA HIS A 189 -6.52 2.11 2.81
C HIS A 189 -6.11 3.59 2.67
N VAL A 190 -5.68 3.98 1.47
CA VAL A 190 -5.26 5.34 1.13
C VAL A 190 -6.43 6.32 1.24
N TYR A 191 -7.53 6.04 0.54
CA TYR A 191 -8.72 6.90 0.57
C TYR A 191 -9.43 6.87 1.92
N GLY A 192 -9.40 5.74 2.63
CA GLY A 192 -9.92 5.64 3.98
C GLY A 192 -9.20 6.58 4.96
N TYR A 193 -7.86 6.64 4.89
CA TYR A 193 -7.09 7.58 5.70
C TYR A 193 -7.29 9.04 5.26
N LEU A 194 -7.41 9.30 3.95
CA LEU A 194 -7.76 10.64 3.46
C LEU A 194 -9.11 11.10 4.04
N CYS A 195 -10.12 10.23 4.05
CA CYS A 195 -11.40 10.52 4.65
C CYS A 195 -11.27 10.80 6.16
N ASP A 196 -10.50 9.99 6.90
CA ASP A 196 -10.25 10.22 8.33
C ASP A 196 -9.68 11.62 8.59
N LEU A 197 -8.74 12.06 7.76
CA LEU A 197 -8.13 13.38 7.86
C LEU A 197 -9.10 14.51 7.52
N ILE A 198 -9.93 14.36 6.47
CA ILE A 198 -10.93 15.36 6.09
C ILE A 198 -12.02 15.46 7.17
N ASP A 199 -12.56 14.33 7.63
CA ASP A 199 -13.59 14.26 8.68
C ASP A 199 -13.12 14.90 9.99
N SER A 200 -11.81 14.79 10.29
CA SER A 200 -11.19 15.43 11.46
C SER A 200 -10.87 16.92 11.29
N ASN A 201 -11.22 17.54 10.15
CA ASN A 201 -10.86 18.91 9.78
C ASN A 201 -9.34 19.16 9.87
N HIS A 202 -8.53 18.20 9.42
CA HIS A 202 -7.09 18.26 9.60
C HIS A 202 -6.47 19.47 8.86
N PRO A 203 -5.82 20.43 9.56
CA PRO A 203 -5.44 21.72 8.98
C PRO A 203 -4.39 21.59 7.86
N LEU A 204 -3.49 20.60 7.95
CA LEU A 204 -2.49 20.35 6.90
C LEU A 204 -3.08 19.74 5.62
N VAL A 205 -4.29 19.18 5.69
CA VAL A 205 -4.95 18.52 4.55
C VAL A 205 -5.90 19.49 3.88
N LEU A 206 -6.73 20.20 4.65
CA LEU A 206 -7.64 21.22 4.12
C LEU A 206 -6.89 22.48 3.67
N GLY A 207 -5.76 22.78 4.31
CA GLY A 207 -5.01 24.02 4.09
C GLY A 207 -5.68 25.24 4.72
N PRO A 208 -4.97 26.38 4.79
CA PRO A 208 -5.52 27.62 5.33
C PRO A 208 -6.79 28.04 4.56
N ASN A 209 -7.88 28.31 5.28
CA ASN A 209 -9.19 28.64 4.70
C ASN A 209 -9.69 27.60 3.67
N ASN A 210 -9.37 26.33 3.88
CA ASN A 210 -9.76 25.23 3.00
C ASN A 210 -9.23 25.35 1.56
N SER A 211 -8.05 25.95 1.39
CA SER A 211 -7.43 26.20 0.08
C SER A 211 -7.19 24.93 -0.76
N ASN A 212 -7.10 23.75 -0.13
CA ASN A 212 -6.81 22.50 -0.82
C ASN A 212 -8.05 21.78 -1.33
N LEU A 213 -9.27 22.27 -1.06
CA LEU A 213 -10.50 21.62 -1.49
C LEU A 213 -10.59 21.34 -3.00
N PRO A 214 -10.15 22.23 -3.91
CA PRO A 214 -10.13 21.91 -5.33
C PRO A 214 -9.23 20.72 -5.68
N GLN A 215 -8.05 20.64 -5.05
CA GLN A 215 -7.13 19.52 -5.24
C GLN A 215 -7.74 18.22 -4.67
N LEU A 216 -8.35 18.28 -3.49
CA LEU A 216 -9.04 17.13 -2.89
C LEU A 216 -10.18 16.63 -3.78
N MET A 217 -10.97 17.55 -4.35
CA MET A 217 -12.01 17.19 -5.32
C MET A 217 -11.42 16.51 -6.57
N ALA A 218 -10.30 17.00 -7.09
CA ALA A 218 -9.62 16.38 -8.22
C ALA A 218 -9.09 14.98 -7.91
N ILE A 219 -8.54 14.77 -6.71
CA ILE A 219 -8.09 13.45 -6.23
C ILE A 219 -9.27 12.47 -6.19
N LEU A 220 -10.38 12.85 -5.55
CA LEU A 220 -11.57 11.99 -5.45
C LEU A 220 -12.18 11.69 -6.83
N ALA A 221 -12.28 12.70 -7.70
CA ALA A 221 -12.85 12.53 -9.02
C ALA A 221 -11.97 11.65 -9.94
N GLU A 222 -10.64 11.73 -9.84
CA GLU A 222 -9.74 10.82 -10.57
C GLU A 222 -9.87 9.39 -10.04
N ALA A 223 -9.97 9.19 -8.72
CA ALA A 223 -10.21 7.87 -8.13
C ALA A 223 -11.49 7.21 -8.67
N PHE A 224 -12.59 7.98 -8.75
CA PHE A 224 -13.85 7.51 -9.32
C PHE A 224 -13.74 7.21 -10.83
N LYS A 225 -13.06 8.10 -11.58
CA LYS A 225 -12.83 7.91 -13.02
C LYS A 225 -12.04 6.63 -13.30
N ARG A 226 -11.05 6.33 -12.46
CA ARG A 226 -10.19 5.15 -12.60
C ARG A 226 -10.79 3.88 -11.98
N GLU A 227 -11.96 3.98 -11.34
CA GLU A 227 -12.57 2.87 -10.61
C GLU A 227 -11.63 2.29 -9.54
N ALA A 228 -10.82 3.16 -8.91
CA ALA A 228 -9.81 2.79 -7.92
C ALA A 228 -10.38 2.14 -6.66
N VAL A 229 -11.68 2.30 -6.42
CA VAL A 229 -12.41 1.74 -5.29
C VAL A 229 -13.74 1.17 -5.77
N GLU A 230 -14.15 0.04 -5.21
CA GLU A 230 -15.45 -0.56 -5.52
C GLU A 230 -16.60 0.38 -5.15
N LYS A 231 -17.65 0.43 -5.98
CA LYS A 231 -18.76 1.38 -5.80
C LYS A 231 -19.50 1.20 -4.47
N GLU A 232 -19.68 -0.05 -4.04
CA GLU A 232 -20.44 -0.42 -2.86
C GLU A 232 -19.61 -0.39 -1.57
N ALA A 233 -18.28 -0.22 -1.68
CA ALA A 233 -17.38 -0.20 -0.54
C ALA A 233 -17.67 0.98 0.40
N GLU A 234 -17.47 0.75 1.71
CA GLU A 234 -17.68 1.78 2.73
C GLU A 234 -16.79 3.02 2.52
N VAL A 235 -15.57 2.83 2.01
CA VAL A 235 -14.67 3.95 1.67
C VAL A 235 -15.26 4.85 0.58
N THR A 236 -15.88 4.26 -0.44
CA THR A 236 -16.52 5.00 -1.54
C THR A 236 -17.69 5.83 -1.03
N LYS A 237 -18.51 5.27 -0.13
CA LYS A 237 -19.60 6.01 0.53
C LYS A 237 -19.06 7.19 1.33
N ARG A 238 -17.93 7.02 2.05
CA ARG A 238 -17.28 8.13 2.78
C ARG A 238 -16.77 9.22 1.84
N MET A 239 -16.12 8.84 0.74
CA MET A 239 -15.67 9.79 -0.28
C MET A 239 -16.85 10.58 -0.87
N LEU A 240 -17.98 9.91 -1.16
CA LEU A 240 -19.18 10.58 -1.67
C LEU A 240 -19.83 11.50 -0.64
N ASN A 241 -19.85 11.12 0.64
CA ASN A 241 -20.34 11.99 1.70
C ASN A 241 -19.54 13.30 1.78
N ILE A 242 -18.21 13.24 1.61
CA ILE A 242 -17.35 14.44 1.55
C ILE A 242 -17.73 15.33 0.36
N VAL A 243 -17.92 14.73 -0.83
CA VAL A 243 -18.37 15.48 -2.02
C VAL A 243 -19.74 16.12 -1.79
N GLN A 244 -20.69 15.40 -1.21
CA GLN A 244 -22.04 15.90 -0.90
C GLN A 244 -22.02 17.03 0.14
N GLN A 245 -21.14 16.96 1.14
CA GLN A 245 -20.95 18.07 2.08
C GLN A 245 -20.45 19.33 1.37
N LEU A 246 -19.58 19.20 0.37
CA LEU A 246 -19.15 20.35 -0.45
C LEU A 246 -20.28 20.94 -1.28
N GLN A 247 -21.25 20.13 -1.74
CA GLN A 247 -22.45 20.63 -2.43
C GLN A 247 -23.31 21.55 -1.57
N ALA A 248 -23.18 21.51 -0.24
CA ALA A 248 -23.85 22.47 0.65
C ALA A 248 -23.34 23.91 0.47
N ASN A 249 -22.18 24.10 -0.17
CA ASN A 249 -21.67 25.40 -0.61
C ASN A 249 -21.58 25.45 -2.16
N PRO A 250 -22.64 25.88 -2.86
CA PRO A 250 -22.72 25.81 -4.32
C PRO A 250 -21.59 26.55 -5.04
N GLU A 251 -21.18 27.73 -4.55
CA GLU A 251 -20.12 28.53 -5.17
C GLU A 251 -18.76 27.80 -5.10
N MET A 252 -18.45 27.23 -3.94
CA MET A 252 -17.22 26.45 -3.74
C MET A 252 -17.24 25.14 -4.54
N PHE A 253 -18.38 24.46 -4.56
CA PHE A 253 -18.55 23.23 -5.33
C PHE A 253 -18.36 23.48 -6.82
N GLU A 254 -19.02 24.51 -7.38
CA GLU A 254 -18.87 24.91 -8.77
C GLU A 254 -17.42 25.28 -9.11
N ALA A 255 -16.74 26.02 -8.22
CA ALA A 255 -15.33 26.37 -8.40
C ALA A 255 -14.38 25.15 -8.39
N CYS A 256 -14.71 24.10 -7.63
CA CYS A 256 -13.94 22.85 -7.66
C CYS A 256 -14.24 22.04 -8.92
N VAL A 257 -15.52 21.87 -9.27
CA VAL A 257 -15.96 21.11 -10.44
C VAL A 257 -15.46 21.73 -11.74
N SER A 258 -15.40 23.07 -11.84
CA SER A 258 -14.91 23.76 -13.03
C SER A 258 -13.42 23.51 -13.33
N GLN A 259 -12.66 23.02 -12.35
CA GLN A 259 -11.24 22.66 -12.51
C GLN A 259 -11.04 21.20 -12.95
N LEU A 260 -12.10 20.38 -12.90
CA LEU A 260 -12.05 18.98 -13.29
C LEU A 260 -12.11 18.83 -14.82
N SER A 261 -11.46 17.80 -15.33
CA SER A 261 -11.63 17.38 -16.73
C SER A 261 -13.05 16.87 -16.99
N GLN A 262 -13.47 16.86 -18.26
CA GLN A 262 -14.80 16.36 -18.63
C GLN A 262 -15.05 14.90 -18.18
N GLU A 263 -14.02 14.05 -18.28
CA GLU A 263 -14.11 12.66 -17.84
C GLU A 263 -14.27 12.54 -16.32
N GLN A 264 -13.54 13.36 -15.55
CA GLN A 264 -13.69 13.42 -14.09
C GLN A 264 -15.07 13.93 -13.68
N GLN A 265 -15.62 14.93 -14.37
CA GLN A 265 -16.99 15.41 -14.13
C GLN A 265 -18.03 14.33 -14.40
N LEU A 266 -17.88 13.56 -15.49
CA LEU A 266 -18.77 12.46 -15.82
C LEU A 266 -18.70 11.34 -14.79
N ALA A 267 -17.50 10.97 -14.34
CA ALA A 267 -17.31 9.98 -13.29
C ALA A 267 -17.95 10.42 -11.98
N LEU A 268 -17.67 11.65 -11.54
CA LEU A 268 -18.25 12.23 -10.33
C LEU A 268 -19.79 12.23 -10.39
N HIS A 269 -20.37 12.63 -11.53
CA HIS A 269 -21.81 12.61 -11.72
C HIS A 269 -22.38 11.20 -11.63
N SER A 270 -21.75 10.21 -12.30
CA SER A 270 -22.19 8.82 -12.27
C SER A 270 -22.25 8.25 -10.85
N TYR A 271 -21.23 8.53 -10.02
CA TYR A 271 -21.21 8.06 -8.64
C TYR A 271 -22.23 8.77 -7.74
N LEU A 272 -22.55 10.05 -8.00
CA LEU A 272 -23.54 10.80 -7.21
C LEU A 272 -25.00 10.42 -7.54
N THR A 273 -25.25 9.85 -8.72
CA THR A 273 -26.61 9.49 -9.18
C THR A 273 -26.96 8.01 -9.02
N THR A 274 -26.01 7.19 -8.56
CA THR A 274 -26.20 5.75 -8.29
C THR A 274 -26.61 5.56 -6.84
#